data_AF-A0A2S4Z1Q7-F1
#
_entry.id   AF-A0A2S4Z1Q7-F1
#
_cell.length_a   1.000
_cell.length_b   1.000
_cell.length_c   1.000
_cell.angle_alpha   90.00
_cell.angle_beta   90.00
_cell.angle_gamma   90.00
#
_symmetry.space_group_name_H-M   'P 1'
#
loop_
_entity.id
_entity.type
_entity.pdbx_description
1 polymer ?
#
loop_
_entity_poly.entity_id
_entity_poly.type
_entity_poly.pdbx_seq_one_letter_code
_entity_poly.pdbx_strand_id
1 'polypeptide(L)' 'MPLINYSVLRDLIDEFDALTPQRNPGPDTRRRLEDVQYTVCVYTGFRDPQQALSRARDLLSRVPVGSRG' A
#
# COMPACT_ATOMS: atom_id res chain seq x y z
N MET A 1 -4.81 -18.73 5.09
CA MET A 1 -4.92 -18.26 3.70
C MET A 1 -5.00 -16.75 3.73
N PRO A 2 -3.96 -16.01 3.29
CA PRO A 2 -4.06 -14.57 3.28
C PRO A 2 -5.05 -14.16 2.19
N LEU A 3 -6.14 -13.49 2.57
CA LEU A 3 -7.13 -12.88 1.66
C LEU A 3 -6.51 -11.64 0.99
N ILE A 4 -5.35 -11.80 0.35
CA ILE A 4 -4.68 -10.69 -0.32
C ILE A 4 -5.46 -10.38 -1.59
N ASN A 5 -6.18 -9.27 -1.57
CA ASN A 5 -6.74 -8.67 -2.76
C ASN A 5 -5.70 -7.73 -3.37
N TYR A 6 -5.01 -8.20 -4.42
CA TYR A 6 -3.96 -7.43 -5.10
C TYR A 6 -4.46 -6.10 -5.68
N SER A 7 -5.75 -6.01 -6.05
CA SER A 7 -6.34 -4.76 -6.55
C SER A 7 -6.43 -3.72 -5.43
N VAL A 8 -6.86 -4.12 -4.24
CA VAL A 8 -6.89 -3.25 -3.05
C VAL A 8 -5.48 -2.87 -2.62
N LEU A 9 -4.54 -3.82 -2.66
CA LEU A 9 -3.13 -3.53 -2.35
C LEU A 9 -2.53 -2.50 -3.32
N ARG A 10 -2.88 -2.57 -4.62
CA ARG A 10 -2.44 -1.59 -5.61
C ARG A 10 -3.01 -0.20 -5.34
N ASP A 11 -4.30 -0.11 -5.03
CA ASP A 11 -4.99 1.15 -4.70
C ASP A 11 -4.36 1.83 -3.47
N LEU A 12 -4.08 1.06 -2.42
CA LEU A 12 -3.40 1.55 -1.21
C LEU A 12 -1.99 2.09 -1.49
N ILE A 13 -1.22 1.43 -2.36
CA ILE A 13 0.13 1.89 -2.73
C ILE A 13 0.07 3.16 -3.58
N ASP A 14 -0.90 3.27 -4.48
CA ASP A 14 -1.14 4.47 -5.29
C ASP A 14 -1.54 5.66 -4.41
N GLU A 15 -2.46 5.46 -3.45
CA GLU A 15 -2.84 6.49 -2.47
C GLU A 15 -1.64 6.90 -1.62
N PHE A 16 -0.83 5.95 -1.13
CA PHE A 16 0.39 6.28 -0.38
C PHE A 16 1.35 7.16 -1.20
N ASP A 17 1.58 6.80 -2.47
CA ASP A 17 2.48 7.53 -3.36
C ASP A 17 1.96 8.95 -3.67
N ALA A 18 0.65 9.11 -3.86
CA ALA A 18 0.01 10.40 -4.08
C ALA A 18 0.07 11.32 -2.84
N LEU A 19 -0.03 10.75 -1.64
CA LEU A 19 -0.03 11.51 -0.39
C LEU A 19 1.38 11.82 0.14
N THR A 20 2.38 10.99 -0.17
CA THR A 20 3.79 11.13 0.28
C THR A 20 4.51 12.43 -0.14
N PRO A 21 4.37 12.97 -1.38
CA PRO A 21 5.11 14.17 -1.79
C PRO A 21 4.68 15.45 -1.06
N GLN A 22 3.61 15.41 -0.25
CA GLN A 22 3.15 16.56 0.50
C GLN A 22 4.12 16.89 1.64
N ARG A 23 4.85 18.00 1.51
CA ARG A 23 5.85 18.47 2.50
C ARG A 23 5.25 18.81 3.86
N ASN A 24 4.00 19.25 3.91
CA ASN A 24 3.27 19.48 5.16
C ASN A 24 1.84 18.95 5.03
N PRO A 25 1.67 17.62 5.16
CA PRO A 25 0.35 17.03 5.08
C PRO A 25 -0.49 17.53 6.25
N GLY A 26 -1.71 17.97 5.96
CA GLY A 26 -2.69 18.31 6.98
C GLY A 26 -2.98 17.11 7.90
N PRO A 27 -3.61 17.33 9.06
CA PRO A 27 -3.92 16.26 10.01
C PRO A 27 -4.69 15.10 9.37
N ASP A 28 -5.63 15.39 8.47
CA ASP A 28 -6.39 14.38 7.72
C ASP A 28 -5.52 13.55 6.77
N THR A 29 -4.59 14.21 6.07
CA THR A 29 -3.64 13.56 5.16
C THR A 29 -2.65 12.67 5.92
N ARG A 30 -2.15 13.11 7.07
CA ARG A 30 -1.28 12.28 7.94
C ARG A 30 -2.02 11.04 8.40
N ARG A 31 -3.25 11.21 8.87
CA ARG A 31 -4.08 10.09 9.33
C ARG A 31 -4.36 9.10 8.20
N ARG A 32 -4.60 9.58 6.98
CA ARG A 32 -4.72 8.72 5.78
C ARG A 32 -3.44 7.96 5.49
N LEU A 33 -2.28 8.63 5.50
CA LEU A 33 -0.98 7.95 5.32
C LEU A 33 -0.74 6.87 6.38
N GLU A 34 -1.11 7.11 7.64
CA GLU A 34 -1.00 6.13 8.72
C GLU A 34 -1.96 4.96 8.53
N ASP A 35 -3.20 5.22 8.13
CA ASP A 35 -4.24 4.20 7.86
C ASP A 35 -3.84 3.28 6.70
N VAL A 36 -3.31 3.87 5.62
CA VAL A 36 -2.78 3.13 4.46
C VAL A 36 -1.61 2.24 4.87
N GLN A 37 -0.64 2.79 5.61
CA GLN A 37 0.51 2.01 6.11
C GLN A 37 0.06 0.86 7.02
N TYR A 38 -0.85 1.14 7.95
CA TYR A 38 -1.41 0.13 8.84
C TYR A 38 -2.10 -0.99 8.06
N THR A 39 -2.90 -0.63 7.06
CA THR A 39 -3.58 -1.60 6.21
C THR A 39 -2.58 -2.44 5.42
N VAL A 40 -1.57 -1.84 4.79
CA VAL A 40 -0.52 -2.59 4.07
C VAL A 40 0.25 -3.52 5.01
N CYS A 41 0.55 -3.11 6.24
CA CYS A 41 1.13 -3.97 7.28
C CYS A 41 0.26 -5.21 7.56
N VAL A 42 -1.04 -5.02 7.78
CA VAL A 42 -1.98 -6.13 8.03
C VAL A 42 -2.10 -7.06 6.82
N TYR A 43 -2.19 -6.51 5.60
CA TYR A 43 -2.31 -7.30 4.37
C TYR A 43 -1.04 -8.09 4.04
N THR A 44 0.14 -7.55 4.35
CA THR A 44 1.42 -8.20 4.07
C THR A 44 1.94 -9.05 5.24
N GLY A 45 1.37 -8.88 6.43
CA GLY A 45 1.81 -9.55 7.65
C GLY A 45 3.09 -8.97 8.26
N PHE A 46 3.54 -7.80 7.81
CA PHE A 46 4.73 -7.12 8.32
C PHE A 46 4.36 -6.10 9.39
N ARG A 47 5.12 -6.06 10.48
CA ARG A 47 4.96 -5.05 11.54
C ARG A 47 5.59 -3.70 11.16
N ASP A 48 6.63 -3.72 10.34
CA ASP A 48 7.34 -2.53 9.90
C ASP A 48 6.70 -1.97 8.60
N PRO A 49 6.29 -0.68 8.58
CA PRO A 49 5.60 -0.10 7.43
C PRO A 49 6.48 0.01 6.19
N GLN A 50 7.79 0.24 6.34
CA GLN A 50 8.69 0.33 5.18
C GLN A 50 8.89 -1.04 4.53
N GLN A 51 9.07 -2.09 5.34
CA GLN A 51 9.15 -3.47 4.87
C GLN A 51 7.82 -3.94 4.26
N ALA A 52 6.69 -3.57 4.87
CA ALA A 52 5.36 -3.87 4.35
C ALA A 52 5.15 -3.25 2.95
N LEU A 53 5.47 -1.95 2.79
CA LEU A 53 5.37 -1.24 1.52
C LEU A 53 6.33 -1.82 0.46
N SER A 54 7.56 -2.14 0.83
CA SER A 54 8.53 -2.76 -0.08
C SER A 54 8.03 -4.13 -0.56
N ARG A 55 7.52 -4.96 0.36
CA ARG A 55 6.93 -6.26 0.02
C ARG A 55 5.69 -6.11 -0.86
N ALA A 56 4.82 -5.15 -0.58
CA ALA A 56 3.64 -4.88 -1.39
C ALA A 56 4.02 -4.51 -2.83
N ARG A 57 5.02 -3.64 -3.02
CA ARG A 57 5.57 -3.27 -4.33
C ARG A 57 6.17 -4.47 -5.07
N ASP A 58 6.94 -5.32 -4.38
CA ASP A 58 7.49 -6.57 -4.93
C ASP A 58 6.38 -7.54 -5.36
N LEU A 59 5.34 -7.72 -4.53
CA LEU A 59 4.17 -8.55 -4.86
C LEU A 59 3.45 -8.04 -6.12
N LEU A 60 3.20 -6.73 -6.21
CA LEU A 60 2.55 -6.12 -7.38
C LEU A 60 3.41 -6.22 -8.65
N SER A 61 4.73 -6.18 -8.53
CA SER A 61 5.65 -6.40 -9.65
C SER A 61 5.69 -7.86 -10.13
N ARG A 62 5.37 -8.81 -9.25
CA ARG A 62 5.38 -10.26 -9.54
C ARG A 62 4.04 -10.78 -10.03
N VAL A 63 2.94 -10.10 -9.74
CA VAL A 63 1.65 -10.38 -10.39
C VAL A 63 1.77 -9.89 -11.83
N PRO A 64 1.89 -10.76 -12.84
CA PRO A 64 1.82 -10.29 -14.21
C PRO A 64 0.48 -9.58 -14.36
N VAL A 65 0.50 -8.40 -14.98
CA VAL A 65 -0.71 -7.70 -15.45
C VAL A 65 -1.35 -8.55 -16.55
N GLY A 66 -1.92 -9.69 -16.17
CA GLY A 66 -2.62 -10.62 -17.03
C GLY A 66 -4.10 -10.26 -17.02
N SER A 67 -4.57 -9.79 -18.17
CA SER A 67 -5.99 -9.69 -18.55
C SER A 67 -6.77 -8.50 -17.99
N ARG A 68 -6.58 -7.35 -18.63
CA ARG A 68 -7.68 -6.40 -18.86
C ARG A 68 -7.77 -6.16 -20.37
N GLY A 69 -8.34 -7.15 -21.07
CA GLY A 69 -8.80 -7.07 -22.45
C GLY A 69 -10.31 -7.26 -22.46
#